data_AF-A0A0G0LAE0-F1
#
_entry.id   AF-A0A0G0LAE0-F1
#
_cell.length_a   1.000
_cell.length_b   1.000
_cell.length_c   1.000
_cell.angle_alpha   90.00
_cell.angle_beta   90.00
_cell.angle_gamma   90.00
#
_symmetry.space_group_name_H-M   'P 1'
#
loop_
_entity.id
_entity.type
_entity.pdbx_description
1 polymer ?
#
loop_
_entity_poly.entity_id
_entity_poly.type
_entity_poly.pdbx_seq_one_letter_code
_entity_poly.pdbx_strand_id
1 'polypeptide(L)'
;MPLSLILFFLSLVGIIVMLGRKLALVRNGQTAESHHSSFFVPDLQKIKNLTLKGTKRAGYILIFWTLKFSIKSSSFSKKKWKELSKKVKAKFKKNKDILTEEISEKQEVSKFLKMISDYKHKVRKIKHQIEEEEGIE
;
A
#
# COMPACT_ATOMS: atom_id res chain seq x y z
N MET A 1 0.27 -5.04 6.11
CA MET A 1 1.53 -5.77 5.80
C MET A 1 2.52 -4.99 4.93
N PRO A 2 2.17 -4.36 3.79
CA PRO A 2 3.16 -3.61 3.00
C PRO A 2 3.62 -2.31 3.70
N LEU A 3 2.74 -1.67 4.48
CA LEU A 3 3.04 -0.40 5.16
C LEU A 3 4.19 -0.53 6.17
N SER A 4 4.17 -1.55 7.02
CA SER A 4 5.20 -1.79 8.04
C SER A 4 6.57 -2.08 7.42
N LEU A 5 6.60 -2.78 6.29
CA LEU A 5 7.85 -3.02 5.54
C LEU A 5 8.41 -1.73 4.97
N ILE A 6 7.57 -0.85 4.42
CA ILE A 6 8.01 0.44 3.88
C ILE A 6 8.60 1.32 4.98
N LEU A 7 7.96 1.41 6.15
CA LEU A 7 8.50 2.14 7.30
C LEU A 7 9.83 1.55 7.79
N PHE A 8 9.94 0.23 7.83
CA PHE A 8 11.17 -0.46 8.23
C PHE A 8 12.33 -0.13 7.28
N PHE A 9 12.13 -0.19 5.97
CA PHE A 9 13.17 0.18 5.01
C PHE A 9 13.53 1.67 5.07
N LEU A 10 12.55 2.54 5.28
CA LEU A 10 12.80 3.98 5.40
C LEU A 10 13.64 4.30 6.65
N SER A 11 13.35 3.64 7.77
CA SER A 11 14.16 3.71 9.00
C SER A 11 15.57 3.18 8.78
N LEU A 12 15.70 2.02 8.11
CA LEU A 12 16.99 1.40 7.81
C LEU A 12 17.89 2.31 6.96
N VAL A 13 17.33 2.95 5.94
CA VAL A 13 18.06 3.92 5.10
C VAL A 13 18.54 5.11 5.95
N GLY A 14 17.70 5.63 6.84
CA GLY A 14 18.07 6.70 7.77
C GLY A 14 19.27 6.34 8.65
N ILE A 15 19.28 5.12 9.19
CA ILE A 15 20.38 4.60 10.01
C ILE A 15 21.67 4.47 9.19
N ILE A 16 21.59 3.95 7.97
CA ILE A 16 22.74 3.81 7.06
C ILE A 16 23.33 5.19 6.72
N VAL A 17 22.49 6.19 6.43
CA VAL A 17 22.94 7.56 6.15
C VAL A 17 23.61 8.20 7.37
N MET A 18 23.03 8.00 8.56
CA MET A 18 23.59 8.54 9.80
C MET A 18 24.96 7.93 10.13
N LEU A 19 25.10 6.60 10.00
CA LEU A 19 26.37 5.89 10.15
C LEU A 19 27.39 6.32 9.10
N GLY A 20 26.98 6.42 7.84
CA GLY A 20 27.84 6.84 6.73
C GLY A 20 28.41 8.25 6.94
N ARG A 21 27.58 9.21 7.36
CA ARG A 21 28.04 10.56 7.71
C ARG A 21 29.02 10.54 8.88
N LYS A 22 28.71 9.81 9.96
CA LYS A 22 29.60 9.72 11.13
C LYS A 22 30.96 9.11 10.77
N LEU A 23 30.98 8.06 9.95
CA LEU A 23 32.22 7.47 9.42
C LEU A 23 32.98 8.42 8.48
N ALA A 24 32.28 9.20 7.66
CA ALA A 24 32.89 10.18 6.77
C ALA A 24 33.55 11.33 7.53
N LEU A 25 32.92 11.83 8.61
CA LEU A 25 33.51 12.85 9.49
C LEU A 25 34.78 12.32 10.19
N VAL A 26 34.76 11.09 10.69
CA VAL A 26 35.94 10.44 11.31
C VAL A 26 37.06 10.26 10.27
N ARG A 27 36.72 9.91 9.03
CA ARG A 27 37.69 9.76 7.94
C ARG A 27 38.33 11.09 7.51
N ASN A 28 37.60 12.19 7.62
CA ASN A 28 38.07 13.54 7.24
C ASN A 28 38.82 14.26 8.37
N GLY A 29 39.10 13.60 9.51
CA GLY A 29 39.91 14.16 10.60
C GLY A 29 39.24 15.29 11.38
N GLN A 30 37.94 15.51 11.23
CA GLN A 30 37.18 16.59 11.88
C GLN A 30 36.60 16.21 13.25
N THR A 31 37.26 15.31 13.98
CA THR A 31 36.97 15.13 15.40
C THR A 31 38.06 15.85 16.18
N ALA A 32 37.74 17.06 16.62
CA ALA A 32 38.49 17.73 17.68
C ALA A 32 38.73 16.72 18.82
N GLU A 33 39.98 16.63 19.26
CA GLU A 33 40.39 15.85 20.40
C GLU A 33 39.52 16.21 21.62
N SER A 34 38.56 15.35 21.98
CA SER A 34 38.12 15.31 23.37
C SER A 34 38.97 14.27 24.08
N HIS A 35 39.91 14.81 24.84
CA HIS A 35 40.84 14.11 25.70
C HIS A 35 40.06 13.39 26.82
N HIS A 36 39.49 12.22 26.53
CA HIS A 36 39.04 11.26 27.53
C HIS A 36 39.35 9.84 27.02
N SER A 37 40.51 9.36 27.43
CA SER A 37 40.98 7.99 27.29
C SER A 37 39.99 7.02 27.92
N SER A 38 39.13 6.45 27.09
CA SER A 38 38.33 5.28 27.47
C SER A 38 39.15 4.03 27.14
N PHE A 39 39.55 3.30 28.17
CA PHE A 39 40.39 2.08 28.17
C PHE A 39 39.75 0.88 27.41
N PHE A 40 38.68 1.12 26.64
CA PHE A 40 37.82 0.11 26.04
C PHE A 40 37.38 0.49 24.62
N VAL A 41 38.22 1.19 23.87
CA VAL A 41 37.99 1.41 22.43
C VAL A 41 38.93 0.46 21.69
N PRO A 42 38.42 -0.63 21.09
CA PRO A 42 39.25 -1.50 20.27
C PRO A 42 39.80 -0.66 19.12
N ASP A 43 41.12 -0.72 18.94
CA ASP A 43 41.87 0.07 17.97
C ASP A 43 41.21 0.05 16.59
N LEU A 44 40.58 1.18 16.24
CA LEU A 44 39.85 1.38 14.99
C LEU A 44 40.76 1.15 13.77
N GLN A 45 42.07 1.31 13.92
CA GLN A 45 43.04 1.06 12.86
C GLN A 45 43.19 -0.44 12.57
N LYS A 46 43.21 -1.29 13.61
CA LYS A 46 43.18 -2.76 13.46
C LYS A 46 41.89 -3.22 12.81
N ILE A 47 40.73 -2.67 13.22
CA ILE A 47 39.43 -3.02 12.62
C ILE A 47 39.39 -2.57 11.14
N LYS A 48 39.88 -1.38 10.81
CA LYS A 48 39.93 -0.86 9.43
C LYS A 48 40.74 -1.77 8.50
N ASN A 49 41.92 -2.20 8.92
CA ASN A 49 42.77 -3.08 8.11
C ASN A 49 42.19 -4.50 7.96
N LEU A 50 41.55 -5.02 9.01
CA LEU A 50 40.85 -6.31 8.95
C LEU A 50 39.63 -6.23 8.02
N THR A 51 38.86 -5.13 8.13
CA THR A 51 37.66 -4.88 7.33
C THR A 51 38.01 -4.65 5.86
N LEU A 52 39.06 -3.89 5.54
CA LEU A 52 39.51 -3.66 4.16
C LEU A 52 39.95 -4.94 3.43
N LYS A 53 40.53 -5.93 4.13
CA LYS A 53 40.86 -7.23 3.55
C LYS A 53 39.61 -8.07 3.26
N GLY A 54 38.59 -7.99 4.12
CA GLY A 54 37.32 -8.72 3.96
C GLY A 54 36.34 -8.08 2.97
N THR A 55 36.30 -6.74 2.90
CA THR A 55 35.33 -5.99 2.09
C THR A 55 35.55 -6.15 0.60
N LYS A 56 36.79 -6.35 0.12
CA LYS A 56 37.04 -6.62 -1.30
C LYS A 56 36.33 -7.91 -1.74
N ARG A 57 36.49 -9.01 -0.99
CA ARG A 57 35.83 -10.29 -1.27
C ARG A 57 34.31 -10.20 -1.09
N ALA A 58 33.86 -9.57 0.00
CA ALA A 58 32.44 -9.36 0.26
C ALA A 58 31.79 -8.49 -0.82
N GLY A 59 32.50 -7.50 -1.38
CA GLY A 59 32.04 -6.66 -2.47
C GLY A 59 31.78 -7.46 -3.75
N TYR A 60 32.72 -8.32 -4.17
CA TYR A 60 32.50 -9.20 -5.33
C TYR A 60 31.34 -10.17 -5.12
N ILE A 61 31.22 -10.76 -3.92
CA ILE A 61 30.10 -11.64 -3.57
C ILE A 61 28.79 -10.87 -3.62
N LEU A 62 28.74 -9.67 -3.05
CA LEU A 62 27.57 -8.80 -3.04
C LEU A 62 27.14 -8.44 -4.47
N ILE A 63 28.07 -8.02 -5.32
CA ILE A 63 27.83 -7.68 -6.73
C ILE A 63 27.30 -8.90 -7.50
N PHE A 64 27.91 -10.07 -7.30
CA PHE A 64 27.44 -11.30 -7.92
C PHE A 64 26.02 -11.68 -7.45
N TRP A 65 25.75 -11.52 -6.15
CA TRP A 65 24.45 -11.79 -5.58
C TRP A 65 23.38 -10.82 -6.06
N THR A 66 23.68 -9.52 -6.13
CA THR A 66 22.73 -8.50 -6.63
C THR A 66 22.45 -8.71 -8.11
N LEU A 67 23.45 -9.07 -8.91
CA LEU A 67 23.28 -9.41 -10.33
C LEU A 67 22.40 -10.66 -10.50
N LYS A 68 22.73 -11.75 -9.79
CA LYS A 68 21.95 -13.00 -9.82
C LYS A 68 20.52 -12.79 -9.32
N PHE A 69 20.35 -12.00 -8.27
CA PHE A 69 19.05 -11.64 -7.73
C PHE A 69 18.26 -10.79 -8.72
N SER A 70 18.87 -9.81 -9.39
CA SER A 70 18.22 -8.98 -10.41
C SER A 70 17.67 -9.81 -11.57
N ILE A 71 18.49 -10.73 -12.11
CA ILE A 71 18.11 -11.63 -13.20
C ILE A 71 16.96 -12.55 -12.76
N LYS A 72 17.09 -13.21 -11.59
CA LYS A 72 16.06 -14.12 -11.07
C LYS A 72 14.76 -13.38 -10.72
N SER A 73 14.87 -12.20 -10.12
CA SER A 73 13.74 -11.37 -9.69
C SER A 73 12.95 -10.84 -10.89
N SER A 74 13.59 -10.49 -12.00
CA SER A 74 12.90 -10.06 -13.22
C SER A 74 11.94 -11.14 -13.74
N SER A 75 12.36 -12.41 -13.74
CA SER A 75 11.51 -13.52 -14.18
C SER A 75 10.33 -13.79 -13.23
N PHE A 76 10.55 -13.66 -11.92
CA PHE A 76 9.56 -13.94 -10.89
C PHE A 76 8.55 -12.81 -10.73
N SER A 77 9.02 -11.56 -10.82
CA SER A 77 8.18 -10.35 -10.78
C SER A 77 7.20 -10.33 -11.93
N LYS A 78 7.60 -10.70 -13.16
CA LYS A 78 6.66 -10.74 -14.29
C LYS A 78 5.53 -11.76 -14.08
N LYS A 79 5.83 -12.95 -13.55
CA LYS A 79 4.82 -13.98 -13.26
C LYS A 79 3.87 -13.55 -12.15
N LYS A 80 4.41 -13.07 -11.02
CA LYS A 80 3.62 -12.60 -9.88
C LYS A 80 2.81 -11.35 -10.21
N TRP A 81 3.35 -10.43 -11.01
CA TRP A 81 2.63 -9.24 -11.46
C TRP A 81 1.43 -9.59 -12.35
N LYS A 82 1.60 -10.55 -13.28
CA LYS A 82 0.49 -11.04 -14.12
C LYS A 82 -0.59 -11.73 -13.29
N GLU A 83 -0.21 -12.45 -12.25
CA GLU A 83 -1.15 -13.09 -11.33
C GLU A 83 -1.86 -12.08 -10.41
N LEU A 84 -1.12 -11.11 -9.85
CA LEU A 84 -1.66 -10.04 -9.01
C LEU A 84 -2.58 -9.13 -9.80
N SER A 85 -2.19 -8.71 -11.01
CA SER A 85 -3.05 -7.92 -11.90
C SER A 85 -4.34 -8.65 -12.27
N LYS A 86 -4.29 -9.99 -12.49
CA LYS A 86 -5.50 -10.79 -12.68
C LYS A 86 -6.37 -10.81 -11.42
N LYS A 87 -5.80 -11.03 -10.23
CA LYS A 87 -6.52 -11.01 -8.95
C LYS A 87 -7.15 -9.64 -8.65
N VAL A 88 -6.43 -8.56 -8.93
CA VAL A 88 -6.94 -7.17 -8.79
C VAL A 88 -8.05 -6.90 -9.78
N LYS A 89 -7.87 -7.22 -11.07
CA LYS A 89 -8.94 -7.08 -12.08
C LYS A 89 -10.18 -7.89 -11.72
N ALA A 90 -10.03 -9.12 -11.23
CA ALA A 90 -11.16 -9.95 -10.79
C ALA A 90 -11.92 -9.33 -9.62
N LYS A 91 -11.21 -8.77 -8.62
CA LYS A 91 -11.85 -8.06 -7.49
C LYS A 91 -12.54 -6.77 -7.93
N PHE A 92 -11.94 -6.00 -8.84
CA PHE A 92 -12.57 -4.79 -9.38
C PHE A 92 -13.79 -5.09 -10.24
N LYS A 93 -13.77 -6.17 -11.04
CA LYS A 93 -14.93 -6.58 -11.84
C LYS A 93 -16.10 -7.02 -10.95
N LYS A 94 -15.81 -7.79 -9.89
CA LYS A 94 -16.82 -8.24 -8.92
C LYS A 94 -17.49 -7.06 -8.18
N ASN A 95 -16.74 -6.03 -7.80
CA ASN A 95 -17.33 -4.82 -7.20
C ASN A 95 -18.16 -4.00 -8.19
N LYS A 96 -17.80 -4.01 -9.49
CA LYS A 96 -18.56 -3.28 -10.50
C LYS A 96 -19.90 -3.94 -10.80
N ASP A 97 -19.96 -5.27 -10.82
CA ASP A 97 -21.23 -6.00 -10.97
C ASP A 97 -22.16 -5.76 -9.76
N ILE A 98 -21.64 -5.84 -8.52
CA ILE A 98 -22.43 -5.58 -7.29
C ILE A 98 -23.01 -4.15 -7.28
N LEU A 99 -22.21 -3.15 -7.65
CA LEU A 99 -22.69 -1.76 -7.73
C LEU A 99 -23.74 -1.57 -8.83
N THR A 100 -23.66 -2.34 -9.92
CA THR A 100 -24.62 -2.25 -11.03
C THR A 100 -25.94 -2.93 -10.67
N GLU A 101 -25.88 -4.06 -9.95
CA GLU A 101 -27.06 -4.71 -9.35
C GLU A 101 -27.75 -3.82 -8.32
N GLU A 102 -27.01 -3.21 -7.38
CA GLU A 102 -27.61 -2.29 -6.39
C GLU A 102 -28.28 -1.07 -7.04
N ILE A 103 -27.69 -0.52 -8.11
CA ILE A 103 -28.29 0.61 -8.84
C ILE A 103 -29.55 0.16 -9.59
N SER A 104 -29.54 -1.04 -10.17
CA SER A 104 -30.71 -1.64 -10.84
C SER A 104 -31.85 -1.90 -9.85
N GLU A 105 -31.56 -2.50 -8.70
CA GLU A 105 -32.54 -2.77 -7.64
C GLU A 105 -33.16 -1.47 -7.10
N LYS A 106 -32.35 -0.43 -6.84
CA LYS A 106 -32.85 0.88 -6.41
C LYS A 106 -33.75 1.53 -7.48
N GLN A 107 -33.42 1.36 -8.75
CA GLN A 107 -34.24 1.85 -9.86
C GLN A 107 -35.58 1.07 -9.97
N GLU A 108 -35.59 -0.23 -9.69
CA GLU A 108 -36.80 -1.05 -9.65
C GLU A 108 -37.71 -0.69 -8.49
N VAL A 109 -37.16 -0.47 -7.29
CA VAL A 109 -37.91 -0.01 -6.11
C VAL A 109 -38.59 1.34 -6.38
N SER A 110 -37.91 2.26 -7.08
CA SER A 110 -38.49 3.54 -7.49
C SER A 110 -39.68 3.39 -8.44
N LYS A 111 -39.59 2.47 -9.42
CA LYS A 111 -40.71 2.17 -10.34
C LYS A 111 -41.90 1.56 -9.60
N PHE A 112 -41.65 0.65 -8.65
CA PHE A 112 -42.69 0.02 -7.84
C PHE A 112 -43.42 1.03 -6.93
N LEU A 113 -42.66 1.91 -6.25
CA LEU A 113 -43.23 3.00 -5.45
C LEU A 113 -44.09 3.94 -6.29
N LYS A 114 -43.63 4.26 -7.50
CA LYS A 114 -44.40 5.07 -8.45
C LYS A 114 -45.73 4.40 -8.81
N MET A 115 -45.71 3.10 -9.11
CA MET A 115 -46.92 2.32 -9.41
C MET A 115 -47.90 2.31 -8.23
N ILE A 116 -47.42 2.12 -7.00
CA ILE A 116 -48.26 2.19 -5.79
C ILE A 116 -48.86 3.58 -5.61
N SER A 117 -48.06 4.64 -5.79
CA SER A 117 -48.53 6.01 -5.67
C SER A 117 -49.65 6.33 -6.67
N ASP A 118 -49.47 5.94 -7.93
CA ASP A 118 -50.47 6.13 -8.99
C ASP A 118 -51.75 5.36 -8.67
N TYR A 119 -51.63 4.13 -8.16
CA TYR A 119 -52.78 3.33 -7.74
C TYR A 119 -53.53 3.98 -6.57
N LYS A 120 -52.81 4.46 -5.55
CA LYS A 120 -53.39 5.17 -4.41
C LYS A 120 -54.17 6.41 -4.85
N HIS A 121 -53.63 7.18 -5.81
CA HIS A 121 -54.34 8.32 -6.37
C HIS A 121 -55.61 7.93 -7.11
N LYS A 122 -55.60 6.83 -7.88
CA LYS A 122 -56.80 6.31 -8.55
C LYS A 122 -57.87 5.91 -7.54
N VAL A 123 -57.51 5.16 -6.50
CA VAL A 123 -58.44 4.74 -5.45
C VAL A 123 -59.04 5.96 -4.75
N ARG A 124 -58.22 6.98 -4.44
CA ARG A 124 -58.71 8.21 -3.81
C ARG A 124 -59.66 8.99 -4.72
N LYS A 125 -59.41 9.04 -6.02
CA LYS A 125 -60.30 9.67 -7.00
C LYS A 125 -61.65 8.94 -7.07
N ILE A 126 -61.61 7.61 -7.14
CA ILE A 126 -62.83 6.79 -7.15
C ILE A 126 -63.64 7.01 -5.86
N LYS A 127 -62.96 7.03 -4.69
CA LYS A 127 -63.60 7.33 -3.40
C LYS A 127 -64.32 8.68 -3.43
N HIS A 128 -63.65 9.72 -3.92
CA HIS A 128 -64.22 11.06 -3.99
C HIS A 128 -65.41 11.16 -4.95
N GLN A 129 -65.37 10.42 -6.07
CA GLN A 129 -66.51 10.36 -7.00
C GLN A 129 -67.71 9.66 -6.36
N ILE A 130 -67.48 8.60 -5.58
CA ILE A 130 -68.54 7.90 -4.85
C ILE A 130 -69.14 8.80 -3.75
N GLU A 131 -68.29 9.52 -2.99
CA GLU A 131 -68.74 10.47 -1.96
C GLU A 131 -69.60 11.61 -2.55
N GLU A 132 -69.22 12.14 -3.72
CA GLU A 132 -70.02 13.12 -4.47
C GLU A 132 -71.35 12.55 -5.00
N GLU A 133 -71.37 11.31 -5.48
CA GLU A 133 -72.58 10.64 -5.99
C GLU A 133 -73.56 10.26 -4.86
N GLU A 134 -73.05 9.86 -3.69
CA GLU A 134 -73.86 9.48 -2.53
C GLU A 134 -74.32 10.71 -1.69
N GLY A 135 -73.81 11.91 -2.00
CA GLY A 135 -74.18 13.15 -1.30
C GLY A 135 -73.72 13.20 0.16
N ILE A 136 -72.66 12.46 0.47
CA ILE A 136 -72.08 12.36 1.81
C ILE A 136 -70.90 13.33 1.85
N GLU A 137 -71.10 14.52 2.41
CA GLU A 137 -69.99 15.40 2.84
C GLU A 137 -69.19 14.78 4.00
#